data_AF-A0A9P1C5A8-F1
#
_entry.id   AF-A0A9P1C5A8-F1
#
_cell.length_a   1.000
_cell.length_b   1.000
_cell.length_c   1.000
_cell.angle_alpha   90.00
_cell.angle_beta   90.00
_cell.angle_gamma   90.00
#
_symmetry.space_group_name_H-M   'P 1'
#
loop_
_entity.id
_entity.type
_entity.pdbx_description
1 polymer ?
#
loop_
_entity_poly.entity_id
_entity_poly.type
_entity_poly.pdbx_seq_one_letter_code
_entity_poly.pdbx_strand_id
1 'polypeptide(L)'
;MARQMANFARLMDGVVYTTFLMFVSGFGLFLLGELYKGVVQRETKKLSQIASVVVRLFPFPEKKYEFNLTHVVVFSMLIGLLCMLHHPAQDVIQHELEKEQKTKKKKEEAEKRKQQREKKQNE
;
A
#
# COMPACT_ATOMS: atom_id res chain seq x y z
N MET A 1 -2.77 27.57 16.26
CA MET A 1 -3.03 26.12 16.23
C MET A 1 -1.96 25.45 15.39
N ALA A 2 -0.92 24.90 16.02
CA ALA A 2 0.09 24.12 15.31
C ALA A 2 -0.56 22.83 14.78
N ARG A 3 -0.69 22.71 13.45
CA ARG A 3 -1.01 21.43 12.82
C ARG A 3 0.13 20.47 13.19
N GLN A 4 -0.16 19.45 14.00
CA GLN A 4 0.76 18.31 14.21
C GLN A 4 1.01 17.67 12.84
N MET A 5 2.14 18.00 12.20
CA MET A 5 2.45 17.55 10.84
C MET A 5 2.94 16.10 10.79
N ALA A 6 3.29 15.50 11.93
CA ALA A 6 3.75 14.12 11.99
C ALA A 6 2.97 13.35 13.06
N ASN A 7 2.19 12.36 12.62
CA ASN A 7 1.65 11.35 13.51
C ASN A 7 2.64 10.17 13.55
N PHE A 8 3.52 10.16 14.54
CA PHE A 8 4.56 9.13 14.69
C PHE A 8 3.99 7.71 14.78
N ALA A 9 2.77 7.53 15.27
CA ALA A 9 2.11 6.22 15.29
C ALA A 9 1.93 5.66 13.87
N ARG A 10 1.50 6.49 12.91
CA ARG A 10 1.33 6.09 11.50
C ARG A 10 2.65 5.80 10.80
N LEU A 11 3.75 6.44 11.22
CA LEU A 11 5.07 6.14 10.67
C LEU A 11 5.52 4.74 11.07
N MET A 12 5.28 4.34 12.33
CA MET A 12 5.63 3.01 12.82
C MET A 12 4.86 1.91 12.08
N ASP A 13 3.56 2.11 11.84
CA ASP A 13 2.74 1.21 11.02
C ASP A 13 3.29 1.08 9.58
N GLY A 14 3.73 2.19 8.99
CA GLY A 14 4.34 2.20 7.65
C GLY A 14 5.65 1.42 7.56
N VAL A 15 6.50 1.49 8.61
CA VAL A 15 7.75 0.72 8.69
C VAL A 15 7.46 -0.78 8.77
N VAL A 16 6.57 -1.19 9.68
CA VAL A 16 6.20 -2.61 9.84
C VAL A 16 5.60 -3.17 8.55
N TYR A 17 4.71 -2.40 7.91
CA TYR A 17 4.10 -2.77 6.63
C TYR A 17 5.14 -2.94 5.52
N THR A 18 6.11 -2.01 5.42
CA THR A 18 7.17 -2.06 4.41
C THR A 18 8.12 -3.23 4.63
N THR A 19 8.48 -3.51 5.89
CA THR A 19 9.27 -4.69 6.23
C THR A 19 8.56 -5.98 5.85
N PHE A 20 7.26 -6.09 6.15
CA PHE A 20 6.47 -7.24 5.74
C PHE A 20 6.39 -7.37 4.22
N LEU A 21 6.16 -6.27 3.50
CA LEU A 21 6.16 -6.22 2.04
C LEU A 21 7.50 -6.67 1.45
N MET A 22 8.65 -6.30 2.03
CA MET A 22 9.96 -6.75 1.56
C MET A 22 10.13 -8.27 1.70
N PHE A 23 9.61 -8.88 2.77
CA PHE A 23 9.65 -10.33 2.92
C PHE A 23 8.76 -11.03 1.90
N VAL A 24 7.53 -10.55 1.70
CA VAL A 24 6.59 -11.11 0.71
C VAL A 24 7.12 -10.91 -0.71
N SER A 25 7.65 -9.73 -1.03
CA SER A 25 8.22 -9.43 -2.34
C SER A 25 9.47 -10.27 -2.60
N GLY A 26 10.34 -10.43 -1.60
CA GLY A 26 11.53 -11.26 -1.69
C GLY A 26 11.20 -12.73 -1.93
N PHE A 27 10.22 -13.27 -1.20
CA PHE A 27 9.75 -14.64 -1.40
C PHE A 27 9.08 -14.83 -2.77
N GLY A 28 8.24 -13.88 -3.20
CA GLY A 28 7.59 -13.92 -4.52
C GLY A 28 8.59 -13.90 -5.67
N LEU A 29 9.57 -12.99 -5.63
CA LEU A 29 10.67 -12.92 -6.59
C LEU A 29 11.53 -14.20 -6.58
N PHE A 30 11.81 -14.76 -5.40
CA PHE A 30 12.54 -16.01 -5.29
C PHE A 30 11.82 -17.16 -6.00
N LEU A 31 10.51 -17.32 -5.78
CA LEU A 31 9.70 -18.33 -6.47
C LEU A 31 9.65 -18.08 -7.99
N LEU A 32 9.48 -16.83 -8.42
CA LEU A 32 9.51 -16.48 -9.84
C LEU A 32 10.88 -16.78 -10.48
N GLY A 33 11.97 -16.58 -9.74
CA GLY A 33 13.32 -16.92 -10.16
C GLY A 33 13.52 -18.42 -10.35
N GLU A 34 13.06 -19.24 -9.40
CA GLU A 34 13.12 -20.71 -9.51
C GLU A 34 12.21 -21.22 -10.63
N LEU A 35 11.04 -20.62 -10.83
CA LEU A 35 10.14 -20.94 -11.95
C LEU A 35 10.78 -20.57 -13.29
N TYR A 36 11.44 -19.41 -13.38
CA TYR A 36 12.16 -18.98 -14.59
C TYR A 36 13.30 -19.95 -14.92
N LYS A 37 14.12 -20.35 -13.93
CA LYS A 37 15.15 -21.38 -14.12
C LYS A 37 14.54 -22.72 -14.56
N GLY A 38 13.43 -23.13 -13.94
CA GLY A 38 12.72 -24.36 -14.30
C GLY A 38 12.25 -24.37 -15.76
N VAL A 39 11.53 -23.33 -16.17
CA VAL A 39 10.91 -23.22 -17.51
C VAL A 39 11.94 -22.96 -18.61
N VAL A 40 12.89 -22.04 -18.37
CA VAL A 40 13.82 -21.59 -19.41
C VAL A 40 15.07 -22.47 -19.48
N GLN A 41 15.60 -22.93 -18.34
CA GLN A 41 16.88 -23.67 -18.30
C GLN A 41 16.72 -25.20 -18.26
N ARG A 42 15.70 -25.75 -17.59
CA ARG A 42 15.55 -27.21 -17.41
C ARG A 42 14.54 -27.87 -18.36
N GLU A 43 13.43 -27.21 -18.67
CA GLU A 43 12.27 -27.80 -19.38
C GLU A 43 12.03 -27.21 -20.80
N THR A 44 13.05 -26.62 -21.43
CA THR A 44 12.90 -25.94 -22.74
C THR A 44 12.37 -26.87 -23.84
N LYS A 45 12.55 -28.20 -23.72
CA LYS A 45 12.09 -29.18 -24.71
C LYS A 45 10.59 -29.48 -24.64
N LYS A 46 9.95 -29.41 -23.46
CA LYS A 46 8.50 -29.68 -23.28
C LYS A 46 7.66 -28.41 -23.22
N LEU A 47 8.23 -27.30 -22.75
CA LEU A 47 7.55 -26.01 -22.61
C LEU A 47 8.09 -24.94 -23.59
N SER A 48 8.59 -25.37 -24.76
CA SER A 48 9.28 -24.53 -25.75
C SER A 48 8.52 -23.25 -26.12
N GLN A 49 7.20 -23.33 -26.33
CA GLN A 49 6.38 -22.18 -26.69
C GLN A 49 6.26 -21.17 -25.53
N ILE A 50 6.05 -21.65 -24.30
CA ILE A 50 5.95 -20.80 -23.11
C ILE A 50 7.31 -20.17 -22.79
N ALA A 51 8.39 -20.95 -22.89
CA ALA A 51 9.76 -20.45 -22.70
C ALA A 51 10.10 -19.35 -23.71
N SER A 52 9.67 -19.47 -24.98
CA SER A 52 9.87 -18.46 -26.02
C SER A 52 9.14 -17.14 -25.70
N VAL A 53 7.89 -17.23 -25.23
CA VAL A 53 7.12 -16.05 -24.80
C VAL A 53 7.76 -15.38 -23.58
N VAL A 54 8.19 -16.17 -22.58
CA VAL A 54 8.81 -15.64 -21.37
C VAL A 54 10.16 -14.97 -21.66
N VAL A 55 10.99 -15.54 -22.55
CA VAL A 55 12.25 -14.92 -22.99
C VAL A 55 11.99 -13.64 -23.78
N ARG A 56 10.89 -13.57 -24.54
CA ARG A 56 10.52 -12.37 -25.29
C ARG A 56 9.95 -11.26 -24.39
N LEU A 57 9.20 -11.63 -23.35
CA LEU A 57 8.62 -10.70 -22.39
C LEU A 57 9.66 -10.18 -21.40
N PHE A 58 10.61 -11.04 -21.01
CA PHE A 58 11.70 -10.72 -20.09
C PHE A 58 13.05 -11.14 -20.69
N PRO A 59 13.65 -10.31 -21.55
CA PRO A 59 14.95 -10.58 -22.16
C PRO A 59 16.06 -10.35 -21.12
N PHE A 60 16.22 -11.29 -20.20
CA PHE A 60 17.33 -11.24 -19.24
C PHE A 60 18.66 -11.56 -19.95
N PRO A 61 19.73 -10.78 -19.70
CA PRO A 61 21.05 -11.08 -20.24
C PRO A 61 21.49 -12.49 -19.80
N GLU A 62 22.01 -13.26 -20.74
CA GLU A 62 22.41 -14.66 -20.55
C GLU A 62 21.31 -15.63 -20.10
N LYS A 63 20.01 -15.25 -20.16
CA LYS A 63 18.90 -16.03 -19.59
C LYS A 63 19.13 -16.38 -18.10
N LYS A 64 19.80 -15.49 -17.38
CA LYS A 64 20.05 -15.62 -15.95
C LYS A 64 19.15 -14.64 -15.22
N TYR A 65 18.37 -15.16 -14.30
CA TYR A 65 17.61 -14.36 -13.37
C TYR A 65 18.53 -13.92 -12.22
N GLU A 66 18.76 -12.62 -12.09
CA GLU A 66 19.55 -12.04 -11.00
C GLU A 66 18.66 -11.65 -9.82
N PHE A 67 18.81 -12.35 -8.70
CA PHE A 67 18.12 -12.00 -7.46
C PHE A 67 19.02 -11.13 -6.59
N ASN A 68 18.74 -9.83 -6.55
CA ASN A 68 19.50 -8.85 -5.78
C ASN A 68 18.55 -8.05 -4.88
N LEU A 69 19.08 -7.45 -3.81
CA LEU A 69 18.30 -6.63 -2.88
C LEU A 69 17.54 -5.50 -3.60
N THR A 70 18.15 -4.90 -4.62
CA THR A 70 17.51 -3.88 -5.46
C THR A 70 16.23 -4.37 -6.12
N HIS A 71 16.22 -5.61 -6.65
CA HIS A 71 15.02 -6.19 -7.26
C HIS A 71 13.91 -6.37 -6.22
N VAL A 72 14.26 -6.83 -5.01
CA VAL A 72 13.32 -6.99 -3.89
C VAL A 72 12.71 -5.65 -3.46
N VAL A 73 13.54 -4.62 -3.36
CA VAL A 73 13.12 -3.26 -3.00
C VAL A 73 12.21 -2.67 -4.08
N VAL A 74 12.64 -2.68 -5.35
CA VAL A 74 11.86 -2.13 -6.47
C VAL A 74 10.53 -2.87 -6.62
N PHE A 75 10.52 -4.20 -6.49
CA PHE A 75 9.28 -4.98 -6.55
C PHE A 75 8.35 -4.71 -5.36
N SER A 76 8.89 -4.56 -4.15
CA SER A 76 8.08 -4.16 -2.98
C SER A 76 7.44 -2.78 -3.16
N MET A 77 8.16 -1.85 -3.79
CA MET A 77 7.64 -0.52 -4.12
C MET A 77 6.53 -0.59 -5.17
N LEU A 78 6.68 -1.42 -6.20
CA LEU A 78 5.63 -1.64 -7.20
C LEU A 78 4.36 -2.25 -6.59
N ILE A 79 4.50 -3.22 -5.68
CA ILE A 79 3.36 -3.78 -4.93
C ILE A 79 2.71 -2.68 -4.09
N GLY A 80 3.50 -1.89 -3.37
CA GLY A 80 3.00 -0.77 -2.59
C GLY A 80 2.20 0.24 -3.42
N LEU A 81 2.69 0.60 -4.60
CA LEU A 81 1.99 1.48 -5.54
C LEU A 81 0.69 0.84 -6.07
N LEU A 82 0.71 -0.46 -6.37
CA LEU A 82 -0.49 -1.17 -6.82
C LEU A 82 -1.57 -1.22 -5.72
N CYS A 83 -1.16 -1.40 -4.46
CA CYS A 83 -2.08 -1.34 -3.31
C CYS A 83 -2.68 0.05 -3.11
N MET A 84 -1.94 1.13 -3.45
CA MET A 84 -2.46 2.50 -3.39
C MET A 84 -3.46 2.80 -4.52
N LEU A 85 -3.29 2.20 -5.70
CA LEU A 85 -4.18 2.42 -6.86
C LEU A 85 -5.57 1.80 -6.70
N HIS A 86 -5.78 0.95 -5.69
CA HIS A 86 -6.97 0.10 -5.58
C HIS A 86 -7.84 0.38 -4.34
N HIS A 87 -7.80 1.58 -3.74
CA HIS A 87 -8.43 1.81 -2.44
C HIS A 87 -9.74 2.61 -2.46
N PRO A 88 -10.92 1.96 -2.68
CA PRO A 88 -12.21 2.53 -2.29
C PRO A 88 -12.30 2.75 -0.77
N ALA A 89 -11.40 2.14 0.02
CA ALA A 89 -11.32 2.40 1.44
C ALA A 89 -10.83 3.81 1.79
N GLN A 90 -10.04 4.47 0.92
CA GLN A 90 -9.66 5.88 1.18
C GLN A 90 -10.89 6.80 1.05
N ASP A 91 -11.76 6.53 0.08
CA ASP A 91 -13.02 7.27 -0.08
C ASP A 91 -13.96 7.05 1.11
N VAL A 92 -14.08 5.79 1.59
CA VAL A 92 -14.90 5.47 2.77
C VAL A 92 -14.35 6.12 4.03
N ILE A 93 -13.03 6.04 4.27
CA ILE A 93 -12.38 6.67 5.43
C ILE A 93 -12.57 8.19 5.39
N GLN A 94 -12.45 8.80 4.22
CA GLN A 94 -12.65 10.24 4.06
C GLN A 94 -14.12 10.63 4.31
N HIS A 95 -15.07 9.85 3.80
CA HIS A 95 -16.50 10.08 4.03
C HIS A 95 -16.90 9.91 5.51
N GLU A 96 -16.33 8.92 6.21
CA GLU A 96 -16.55 8.73 7.65
C GLU A 96 -15.97 9.87 8.48
N LEU A 97 -14.73 10.30 8.18
CA LEU A 97 -14.09 11.46 8.81
C LEU A 97 -14.92 12.73 8.62
N GLU A 98 -15.44 12.97 7.41
CA GLU A 98 -16.30 14.12 7.15
C GLU A 98 -17.62 14.07 7.93
N LYS A 99 -18.23 12.87 8.02
CA LYS A 99 -19.47 12.65 8.78
C LYS A 99 -19.26 12.87 10.28
N GLU A 100 -18.15 12.39 10.83
CA GLU A 100 -17.79 12.57 12.23
C GLU A 100 -17.52 14.05 12.56
N GLN A 101 -16.80 14.76 11.69
CA GLN A 101 -16.53 16.19 11.85
C GLN A 101 -17.81 17.04 11.78
N LYS A 102 -18.72 16.75 10.82
CA LYS A 102 -20.02 17.42 10.73
C LYS A 102 -20.86 17.20 12.00
N THR A 103 -20.80 16.00 12.57
CA THR A 103 -21.57 15.66 13.79
C THR A 103 -20.99 16.36 15.03
N LYS A 104 -19.66 16.42 15.17
CA LYS A 104 -19.01 17.15 16.28
C LYS A 104 -19.33 18.65 16.23
N LYS A 105 -19.22 19.29 15.05
CA LYS A 105 -19.56 20.72 14.88
C LYS A 105 -21.01 21.04 15.24
N LYS A 106 -21.96 20.20 14.82
CA LYS A 106 -23.39 20.38 15.16
C LYS A 106 -23.65 20.27 16.66
N LYS A 107 -22.97 19.34 17.36
CA LYS A 107 -23.08 19.20 18.82
C LYS A 107 -22.51 20.43 19.54
N GLU A 108 -21.33 20.90 19.14
CA GLU A 108 -20.72 22.10 19.73
C GLU A 108 -21.57 23.38 19.51
N GLU A 109 -22.17 23.57 18.32
CA GLU A 109 -23.07 24.70 18.08
C GLU A 109 -24.36 24.61 18.92
N ALA A 110 -24.92 23.41 19.08
CA ALA A 110 -26.11 23.21 19.90
C ALA A 110 -25.84 23.50 21.38
N GLU A 111 -24.69 23.08 21.91
CA GLU A 111 -24.28 23.41 23.28
C GLU A 111 -24.04 24.90 23.47
N LYS A 112 -23.34 25.57 22.54
CA LYS A 112 -23.12 27.02 22.60
C LYS A 112 -24.43 27.81 22.58
N ARG A 113 -25.41 27.39 21.77
CA ARG A 113 -26.75 28.02 21.73
C ARG A 113 -27.54 27.82 23.02
N LYS A 114 -27.45 26.66 23.67
CA LYS A 114 -28.07 26.41 24.98
C LYS A 114 -27.47 27.31 26.05
N GLN A 115 -26.14 27.36 26.14
CA GLN A 115 -25.44 28.21 27.10
C GLN A 115 -25.74 29.71 26.91
N GLN A 116 -25.89 30.17 25.66
CA GLN A 116 -26.29 31.57 25.39
C GLN A 116 -27.74 31.86 25.79
N ARG A 117 -28.66 30.89 25.68
CA ARG A 117 -30.05 31.06 26.11
C ARG A 117 -30.19 31.08 27.63
N GLU A 118 -29.45 30.21 28.32
CA GLU A 118 -29.41 30.17 29.79
C GLU A 118 -28.81 31.45 30.37
N LYS A 119 -27.76 32.02 29.75
CA LYS A 119 -27.21 33.31 30.15
C LYS A 119 -28.19 34.47 29.97
N LYS A 120 -28.99 34.46 28.89
CA LYS A 120 -30.01 35.50 28.63
C LYS A 120 -31.28 35.38 29.49
N GLN A 121 -31.49 34.27 30.17
CA GLN A 121 -32.63 34.10 31.10
C GLN A 121 -32.27 34.44 32.55
N ASN A 122 -30.97 34.53 32.87
CA ASN A 122 -30.46 34.87 34.19
C ASN A 122 -29.96 36.33 34.30
N GLU A 123 -30.07 37.11 33.23
CA GLU A 123 -29.93 38.58 33.18
C GLU A 123 -31.32 39.22 33.12
#